data_AF-A0A3E0KSF8-F1
#
_entry.id   AF-A0A3E0KSF8-F1
#
_cell.length_a   1.000
_cell.length_b   1.000
_cell.length_c   1.000
_cell.angle_alpha   90.00
_cell.angle_beta   90.00
_cell.angle_gamma   90.00
#
_symmetry.space_group_name_H-M   'P 1'
#
loop_
_entity.id
_entity.type
_entity.pdbx_description
1 polymer ?
#
loop_
_entity_poly.entity_id
_entity_poly.type
_entity_poly.pdbx_seq_one_letter_code
_entity_poly.pdbx_strand_id
1 'polypeptide(L)'
;MPLERIRAARRRAVGTKQTLKAAVRGLAAEVFVARDAEEHVVRGVIQACRDRGITITYVDTMAELGRACGIKVGAASAAILKEGGAEHADDQPVGP
;
A
#
# COMPACT_ATOMS: atom_id res chain seq x y z
N MET A 1 -13.69 -8.80 1.32
CA MET A 1 -12.79 -8.26 2.38
C MET A 1 -12.00 -7.08 1.83
N PRO A 2 -11.64 -6.04 2.60
CA PRO A 2 -10.97 -4.84 2.06
C PRO A 2 -9.60 -5.15 1.42
N LEU A 3 -8.90 -6.17 1.91
CA LEU A 3 -7.56 -6.59 1.46
C LEU A 3 -7.55 -7.34 0.12
N GLU A 4 -8.71 -7.73 -0.40
CA GLU A 4 -8.80 -8.59 -1.59
C GLU A 4 -8.32 -7.87 -2.86
N ARG A 5 -8.56 -6.56 -2.93
CA ARG A 5 -8.12 -5.71 -4.05
C ARG A 5 -6.60 -5.64 -4.16
N ILE A 6 -5.92 -5.42 -3.03
CA ILE A 6 -4.47 -5.37 -3.03
C ILE A 6 -3.86 -6.75 -3.27
N ARG A 7 -4.55 -7.82 -2.85
CA ARG A 7 -4.15 -9.20 -3.09
C ARG A 7 -4.32 -9.63 -4.56
N ALA A 8 -5.30 -9.08 -5.26
CA ALA A 8 -5.51 -9.29 -6.70
C ALA A 8 -4.63 -8.39 -7.58
N ALA A 9 -4.16 -7.25 -7.04
CA ALA A 9 -3.33 -6.32 -7.77
C ALA A 9 -2.00 -6.95 -8.19
N ARG A 10 -1.62 -6.82 -9.47
CA ARG A 10 -0.31 -7.27 -9.96
C ARG A 10 0.84 -6.36 -9.53
N ARG A 11 0.61 -5.05 -9.42
CA ARG A 11 1.61 -4.07 -8.98
C ARG A 11 1.14 -3.33 -7.74
N ARG A 12 2.00 -3.32 -6.73
CA ARG A 12 1.71 -2.78 -5.41
C ARG A 12 2.96 -2.06 -4.93
N ALA A 13 2.80 -0.89 -4.36
CA ALA A 13 3.84 -0.24 -3.57
C ALA A 13 3.58 -0.58 -2.10
N VAL A 14 4.55 -1.17 -1.42
CA VAL A 14 4.38 -1.61 -0.04
C VAL A 14 5.33 -0.83 0.86
N GLY A 15 4.80 -0.28 1.95
CA GLY A 15 5.54 0.60 2.84
C GLY A 15 5.32 2.07 2.51
N THR A 16 5.49 2.89 3.54
CA THR A 16 5.06 4.30 3.54
C THR A 16 5.81 5.14 2.52
N LYS A 17 7.14 4.98 2.41
CA LYS A 17 7.94 5.73 1.44
C LYS A 17 7.54 5.44 -0.01
N GLN A 18 7.34 4.16 -0.35
CA GLN A 18 6.96 3.76 -1.70
C GLN A 18 5.53 4.21 -2.02
N THR A 19 4.61 3.98 -1.08
CA THR A 19 3.21 4.40 -1.17
C THR A 19 3.10 5.91 -1.38
N LEU A 20 3.81 6.69 -0.56
CA LEU A 20 3.86 8.14 -0.69
C LEU A 20 4.39 8.56 -2.06
N LYS A 21 5.49 7.98 -2.51
CA LYS A 21 6.08 8.30 -3.83
C LYS A 21 5.11 7.97 -4.97
N ALA A 22 4.39 6.86 -4.89
CA ALA A 22 3.39 6.47 -5.88
C ALA A 22 2.14 7.38 -5.86
N ALA A 23 1.65 7.72 -4.68
CA ALA A 23 0.56 8.67 -4.50
C ALA A 23 0.95 10.05 -5.07
N VAL A 24 2.11 10.57 -4.69
CA VAL A 24 2.72 11.82 -5.20
C VAL A 24 3.17 11.71 -6.66
N ARG A 25 3.15 10.54 -7.30
CA ARG A 25 3.31 10.41 -8.76
C ARG A 25 2.01 10.14 -9.51
N GLY A 26 0.92 9.84 -8.80
CA GLY A 26 -0.41 9.64 -9.39
C GLY A 26 -0.50 8.28 -10.05
N LEU A 27 0.46 7.42 -9.72
CA LEU A 27 0.55 6.04 -10.17
C LEU A 27 -0.28 5.13 -9.26
N ALA A 28 -0.61 5.59 -8.05
CA ALA A 28 -1.50 4.89 -7.13
C ALA A 28 -2.97 4.98 -7.62
N ALA A 29 -3.60 3.82 -7.73
CA ALA A 29 -5.03 3.67 -7.96
C ALA A 29 -5.82 3.73 -6.66
N GLU A 30 -5.32 3.07 -5.61
CA GLU A 30 -5.98 2.94 -4.32
C GLU A 30 -4.91 2.75 -3.25
N VAL A 31 -5.13 3.30 -2.05
CA VAL A 31 -4.20 3.23 -0.93
C VAL A 31 -4.86 2.57 0.26
N PHE A 32 -4.07 1.77 0.97
CA PHE A 32 -4.44 1.02 2.15
C PHE A 32 -3.57 1.49 3.30
N VAL A 33 -4.19 1.73 4.45
CA VAL A 33 -3.54 2.26 5.65
C VAL A 33 -3.92 1.39 6.84
N ALA A 34 -2.94 0.89 7.59
CA ALA A 34 -3.22 0.17 8.82
C ALA A 34 -3.65 1.12 9.93
N ARG A 35 -4.63 0.73 10.75
CA ARG A 35 -5.07 1.52 11.91
C ARG A 35 -4.02 1.60 13.01
N ASP A 36 -3.21 0.54 13.12
CA ASP A 36 -2.07 0.47 14.04
C ASP A 36 -0.86 1.30 13.56
N ALA A 37 -0.93 1.91 12.36
CA ALA A 37 0.16 2.73 11.84
C ALA A 37 0.23 4.10 12.51
N GLU A 38 1.46 4.52 12.80
CA GLU A 38 1.76 5.84 13.33
C GLU A 38 1.15 6.94 12.45
N GLU A 39 0.38 7.84 13.08
CA GLU A 39 -0.35 8.91 12.39
C GLU A 39 0.60 9.76 11.54
N HIS A 40 1.79 10.06 12.05
CA HIS A 40 2.83 10.87 11.43
C HIS A 40 3.40 10.21 10.18
N VAL A 41 3.42 8.88 10.13
CA VAL A 41 3.83 8.09 8.98
C VAL A 41 2.75 8.12 7.91
N VAL A 42 1.49 7.90 8.29
CA VAL A 42 0.35 7.83 7.34
C VAL A 42 -0.15 9.21 6.92
N ARG A 43 0.11 10.26 7.69
CA ARG A 43 -0.34 11.64 7.42
C ARG A 43 0.14 12.14 6.07
N GLY A 44 1.41 11.91 5.74
CA GLY A 44 1.95 12.29 4.43
C GLY A 44 1.24 11.56 3.29
N VAL A 45 0.96 10.26 3.48
CA VAL A 45 0.24 9.44 2.50
C VAL A 45 -1.20 9.91 2.34
N ILE A 46 -1.92 10.13 3.45
CA ILE A 46 -3.32 10.60 3.45
C ILE A 46 -3.41 11.96 2.76
N GLN A 47 -2.47 12.86 3.03
CA GLN A 47 -2.45 14.18 2.42
C GLN A 47 -2.19 14.09 0.92
N ALA A 48 -1.21 13.29 0.49
CA ALA A 48 -0.98 13.04 -0.94
C ALA A 48 -2.19 12.38 -1.62
N CYS A 49 -2.88 11.46 -0.94
CA CYS A 49 -4.08 10.82 -1.47
C CYS A 49 -5.22 11.82 -1.60
N ARG A 50 -5.46 12.66 -0.60
CA ARG A 50 -6.48 13.72 -0.66
C ARG A 50 -6.21 14.73 -1.77
N ASP A 51 -4.97 15.17 -1.91
CA ASP A 51 -4.54 16.08 -2.98
C ASP A 51 -4.81 15.50 -4.39
N ARG A 52 -4.61 14.19 -4.54
CA ARG A 52 -4.79 13.45 -5.79
C ARG A 52 -6.21 12.92 -6.03
N GLY A 53 -7.07 12.95 -5.01
CA GLY A 53 -8.36 12.26 -5.02
C GLY A 53 -8.24 10.72 -5.05
N ILE A 54 -7.21 10.14 -4.43
CA ILE A 54 -7.03 8.69 -4.33
C ILE A 54 -7.86 8.12 -3.17
N THR A 55 -8.53 7.00 -3.41
CA THR A 55 -9.28 6.26 -2.39
C THR A 55 -8.36 5.69 -1.31
N ILE A 56 -8.70 5.94 -0.04
CA ILE A 56 -7.98 5.43 1.12
C ILE A 56 -8.86 4.40 1.84
N THR A 57 -8.33 3.20 2.04
CA THR A 57 -8.97 2.11 2.77
C THR A 57 -8.20 1.82 4.05
N TYR A 58 -8.88 1.79 5.19
CA TYR A 58 -8.24 1.45 6.46
C TYR A 58 -8.36 -0.05 6.75
N VAL A 59 -7.29 -0.64 7.28
CA VAL A 59 -7.21 -2.07 7.63
C VAL A 59 -6.83 -2.22 9.10
N ASP A 60 -7.19 -3.34 9.73
CA ASP A 60 -7.00 -3.52 11.18
C ASP A 60 -5.53 -3.52 11.61
N THR A 61 -4.67 -4.30 10.95
CA THR A 61 -3.26 -4.42 11.34
C THR A 61 -2.28 -4.31 10.17
N MET A 62 -1.05 -3.84 10.45
CA MET A 62 0.03 -3.81 9.46
C MET A 62 0.42 -5.20 8.99
N ALA A 63 0.32 -6.20 9.88
CA ALA A 63 0.68 -7.59 9.60
C ALA A 63 -0.23 -8.18 8.51
N GLU A 64 -1.54 -7.97 8.62
CA GLU A 64 -2.49 -8.42 7.60
C GLU A 64 -2.27 -7.72 6.27
N LEU A 65 -1.98 -6.42 6.29
CA LEU A 65 -1.66 -5.66 5.07
C LEU A 65 -0.43 -6.24 4.35
N GLY A 66 0.65 -6.46 5.10
CA GLY A 66 1.90 -7.03 4.58
C GLY A 66 1.67 -8.44 4.02
N ARG A 67 0.93 -9.27 4.75
CA ARG A 67 0.61 -10.63 4.32
C ARG A 67 -0.27 -10.66 3.07
N ALA A 68 -1.23 -9.74 2.93
CA ALA A 68 -2.02 -9.58 1.72
C ALA A 68 -1.17 -9.13 0.53
N CYS A 69 -0.15 -8.30 0.80
CA CYS A 69 0.84 -7.87 -0.18
C CYS A 69 1.81 -8.97 -0.60
N GLY A 70 2.00 -10.02 0.20
CA GLY A 70 2.92 -11.13 -0.06
C GLY A 70 4.26 -11.02 0.67
N ILE A 71 4.39 -10.10 1.64
CA ILE A 71 5.61 -9.91 2.41
C ILE A 71 5.46 -10.49 3.83
N LYS A 72 6.59 -10.93 4.43
CA LYS A 72 6.64 -11.46 5.81
C LYS A 72 6.70 -10.39 6.90
N VAL A 73 6.86 -9.12 6.52
CA VAL A 73 6.93 -7.98 7.45
C VAL A 73 5.66 -7.13 7.36
N GLY A 74 5.25 -6.52 8.47
CA GLY A 74 4.06 -5.67 8.50
C GLY A 74 4.25 -4.40 7.68
N ALA A 75 3.19 -3.96 6.99
CA ALA A 75 3.18 -2.72 6.22
C ALA A 75 2.24 -1.68 6.85
N ALA A 76 2.77 -0.51 7.20
CA ALA A 76 1.98 0.62 7.70
C ALA A 76 0.99 1.15 6.65
N SER A 77 1.42 1.15 5.39
CA SER A 77 0.57 1.51 4.25
C SER A 77 1.03 0.80 2.99
N ALA A 78 0.11 0.61 2.06
CA ALA A 78 0.37 -0.01 0.78
C ALA A 78 -0.54 0.62 -0.29
N ALA A 79 -0.07 0.77 -1.52
CA ALA A 79 -0.88 1.28 -2.63
C ALA A 79 -0.92 0.30 -3.79
N ILE A 80 -2.07 0.20 -4.44
CA ILE A 80 -2.22 -0.47 -5.72
C ILE A 80 -1.75 0.48 -6.81
N LEU A 81 -0.84 0.03 -7.68
CA LEU A 81 -0.35 0.83 -8.80
C LEU A 81 -1.13 0.49 -10.08
N LYS A 82 -1.41 1.50 -10.90
CA LYS A 82 -1.98 1.32 -12.25
C LYS A 82 -0.92 0.69 -13.16
N GLU A 83 -1.33 -0.19 -14.07
CA GLU A 83 -0.42 -0.84 -15.03
C GLU A 83 0.31 0.22 -15.89
N GLY A 84 1.61 0.41 -15.62
CA GLY A 84 2.44 1.45 -16.28
C GLY A 84 3.43 2.16 -15.34
N GLY A 85 3.25 2.09 -14.01
CA GLY A 85 4.20 2.62 -13.02
C GLY A 85 5.36 1.65 -12.74
N ALA A 86 6.58 2.20 -12.72
CA ALA A 86 7.89 1.54 -12.65
C ALA A 86 8.09 0.39 -11.65
N GLU A 87 8.99 -0.51 -12.05
CA GLU A 87 9.37 -1.80 -11.48
C GLU A 87 10.41 -1.69 -10.34
N HIS A 88 10.24 -2.45 -9.24
CA HIS A 88 11.18 -3.49 -8.77
C HIS A 88 10.75 -4.11 -7.43
N ALA A 89 10.78 -5.46 -7.43
CA ALA A 89 11.15 -6.42 -6.38
C ALA A 89 10.56 -6.31 -4.95
N ASP A 90 9.68 -7.26 -4.61
CA ASP A 90 10.02 -8.21 -3.54
C ASP A 90 9.57 -9.59 -3.99
N ASP A 91 10.54 -10.33 -4.52
CA ASP A 91 10.54 -11.79 -4.54
C ASP A 91 10.50 -12.27 -3.10
N GLN A 92 9.39 -12.87 -2.68
CA GLN A 92 9.46 -13.89 -1.65
C GLN A 92 8.31 -14.88 -1.80
N PRO A 93 8.60 -16.16 -2.10
CA PRO A 93 7.58 -17.19 -2.03
C PRO A 93 7.07 -17.31 -0.59
N VAL A 94 5.75 -17.14 -0.42
CA VAL A 94 5.06 -17.30 0.87
C VAL A 94 4.77 -18.78 1.14
N GLY A 95 5.80 -19.54 1.51
CA GLY A 95 5.72 -20.81 2.26
C GLY A 95 5.08 -22.02 1.52
N PRO A 96 5.16 -23.23 2.10
CA PRO A 96 5.33 -23.55 3.53
C PRO A 96 6.76 -23.41 4.08
#